data_AF-A0A8J2Z5Y9-F1
#
_entry.id   AF-A0A8J2Z5Y9-F1
#
_cell.length_a   1.000
_cell.length_b   1.000
_cell.length_c   1.000
_cell.angle_alpha   90.00
_cell.angle_beta   90.00
_cell.angle_gamma   90.00
#
_symmetry.space_group_name_H-M   'P 1'
#
loop_
_entity.id
_entity.type
_entity.pdbx_description
1 polymer ?
#
loop_
_entity_poly.entity_id
_entity_poly.type
_entity_poly.pdbx_seq_one_letter_code
_entity_poly.pdbx_strand_id
1 'polypeptide(L)'
;MKAELLRSIVAAGKARKVGDVVELSEHEFDFLAARGLVQLHNPKEPEPEPEPEPEPEPEPEPEPEPEPEPEPEPEPEPEPEPEPEPEKKKTSKKAKAADK
;
A
#
# COMPACT_ATOMS: atom_id res chain seq x y z
N MET A 1 -48.99 -12.75 -2.72
CA MET A 1 -48.59 -11.74 -3.71
C MET A 1 -47.10 -11.89 -3.98
N LYS A 2 -46.64 -11.71 -5.21
CA LYS A 2 -45.21 -11.68 -5.54
C LYS A 2 -44.68 -10.26 -5.34
N ALA A 3 -43.59 -10.14 -4.60
CA ALA A 3 -42.95 -8.87 -4.34
C ALA A 3 -41.44 -9.01 -4.44
N GLU A 4 -40.80 -7.98 -4.97
CA GLU A 4 -39.35 -7.91 -5.10
C GLU A 4 -38.74 -7.17 -3.93
N LEU A 5 -37.66 -7.71 -3.37
CA LEU A 5 -36.93 -7.10 -2.27
C LEU A 5 -36.05 -5.94 -2.74
N LEU A 6 -36.30 -4.74 -2.22
CA LEU A 6 -35.44 -3.58 -2.50
C LEU A 6 -34.21 -3.51 -1.60
N ARG A 7 -34.23 -4.24 -0.48
CA ARG A 7 -33.16 -4.28 0.51
C ARG A 7 -32.93 -5.70 0.95
N SER A 8 -31.68 -6.02 1.27
CA SER A 8 -31.37 -7.31 1.90
C SER A 8 -32.05 -7.37 3.27
N ILE A 9 -32.74 -8.48 3.53
CA ILE A 9 -33.38 -8.73 4.82
C ILE A 9 -33.07 -10.15 5.27
N VAL A 10 -33.17 -10.39 6.57
CA VAL A 10 -33.20 -11.74 7.12
C VAL A 10 -34.64 -12.07 7.46
N ALA A 11 -35.21 -13.05 6.76
CA ALA A 11 -36.56 -13.54 6.99
C ALA A 11 -36.52 -15.04 7.26
N ALA A 12 -37.17 -15.50 8.35
CA ALA A 12 -37.18 -16.90 8.77
C ALA A 12 -35.76 -17.51 8.92
N GLY A 13 -34.79 -16.73 9.41
CA GLY A 13 -33.40 -17.16 9.57
C GLY A 13 -32.61 -17.32 8.27
N LYS A 14 -33.21 -16.96 7.11
CA LYS A 14 -32.54 -16.94 5.81
C LYS A 14 -32.27 -15.50 5.38
N ALA A 15 -31.04 -15.21 4.98
CA ALA A 15 -30.71 -13.95 4.33
C ALA A 15 -31.26 -13.97 2.91
N ARG A 16 -32.03 -12.94 2.56
CA ARG A 16 -32.55 -12.66 1.22
C ARG A 16 -31.87 -11.42 0.68
N LYS A 17 -31.51 -11.44 -0.59
CA LYS A 17 -30.77 -10.40 -1.28
C LYS A 17 -31.73 -9.39 -1.92
N VAL A 18 -31.19 -8.23 -2.28
CA VAL A 18 -31.89 -7.26 -3.13
C VAL A 18 -32.18 -7.92 -4.48
N GLY A 19 -33.38 -7.69 -5.02
CA GLY A 19 -33.86 -8.28 -6.26
C GLY A 19 -34.54 -9.65 -6.10
N ASP A 20 -34.49 -10.27 -4.90
CA ASP A 20 -35.15 -11.56 -4.69
C ASP A 20 -36.69 -11.39 -4.76
N VAL A 21 -37.35 -12.14 -5.66
CA VAL A 21 -38.81 -12.20 -5.75
C VAL A 21 -39.33 -13.21 -4.71
N VAL A 22 -40.12 -12.73 -3.76
CA VAL A 22 -40.71 -13.52 -2.67
C VAL A 22 -42.23 -13.54 -2.74
N GLU A 23 -42.82 -14.69 -2.42
CA GLU A 23 -44.27 -14.79 -2.19
C GLU A 23 -44.59 -14.45 -0.74
N LEU A 24 -45.41 -13.41 -0.57
CA LEU A 24 -45.84 -12.89 0.73
C LEU A 24 -47.37 -12.86 0.80
N SER A 25 -47.91 -12.99 2.01
CA SER A 25 -49.33 -12.69 2.27
C SER A 25 -49.62 -11.19 2.13
N GLU A 26 -50.90 -10.79 1.98
CA GLU A 26 -51.26 -9.37 1.87
C GLU A 26 -50.80 -8.56 3.08
N HIS A 27 -50.96 -9.11 4.28
CA HIS A 27 -50.59 -8.45 5.53
C HIS A 27 -49.07 -8.29 5.71
N GLU A 28 -48.28 -9.27 5.26
CA GLU A 28 -46.82 -9.16 5.26
C GLU A 28 -46.33 -8.18 4.19
N PHE A 29 -47.00 -8.17 3.03
CA PHE A 29 -46.70 -7.23 1.97
C PHE A 29 -46.92 -5.79 2.45
N ASP A 30 -48.06 -5.46 3.04
CA ASP A 30 -48.34 -4.12 3.56
C ASP A 30 -47.32 -3.69 4.61
N PHE A 31 -46.96 -4.60 5.52
CA PHE A 31 -45.97 -4.32 6.56
C PHE A 31 -44.57 -4.01 5.98
N LEU A 32 -44.14 -4.78 4.98
CA LEU A 32 -42.83 -4.60 4.36
C LEU A 32 -42.82 -3.43 3.36
N ALA A 33 -43.91 -3.21 2.63
CA ALA A 33 -44.09 -2.11 1.69
C ALA A 33 -44.14 -0.77 2.43
N ALA A 34 -44.83 -0.68 3.57
CA ALA A 34 -44.83 0.51 4.42
C ALA A 34 -43.43 0.90 4.94
N ARG A 35 -42.53 -0.08 5.02
CA ARG A 35 -41.12 0.12 5.41
C ARG A 35 -40.20 0.32 4.21
N GLY A 36 -40.74 0.32 2.99
CA GLY A 36 -39.98 0.45 1.75
C GLY A 36 -39.00 -0.70 1.51
N LEU A 37 -39.30 -1.90 2.02
CA LEU A 37 -38.43 -3.08 1.89
C LEU A 37 -38.78 -3.92 0.67
N VAL A 38 -40.00 -3.81 0.14
CA VAL A 38 -40.48 -4.58 -1.01
C VAL A 38 -41.25 -3.71 -2.00
N GLN A 39 -41.30 -4.13 -3.26
CA GLN A 39 -42.21 -3.61 -4.29
C GLN A 39 -43.08 -4.72 -4.87
N LEU A 40 -44.31 -4.39 -5.27
CA LEU A 40 -45.18 -5.34 -5.96
C LEU A 40 -44.54 -5.74 -7.28
N HIS A 41 -44.26 -7.04 -7.44
CA HIS A 41 -43.67 -7.54 -8.67
C HIS A 41 -44.78 -7.77 -9.69
N ASN A 42 -44.96 -6.81 -10.59
CA ASN A 42 -45.97 -6.85 -11.64
C ASN A 42 -45.36 -7.52 -12.89
N PRO A 43 -45.84 -8.70 -13.34
CA PRO A 43 -45.22 -9.47 -14.42
C PRO A 43 -45.38 -8.85 -15.82
N LYS A 44 -45.78 -7.58 -15.90
CA LYS A 44 -46.10 -6.86 -17.14
C LYS A 44 -45.05 -5.81 -17.51
N GLU A 45 -44.09 -5.55 -16.63
CA GLU A 45 -42.89 -4.80 -16.96
C GLU A 45 -41.78 -5.80 -17.30
N PRO A 46 -41.06 -5.62 -18.42
CA PRO A 46 -39.84 -6.38 -18.65
C PRO A 46 -38.88 -6.08 -17.49
N GLU A 47 -38.29 -7.12 -16.91
CA GLU A 47 -37.15 -6.95 -15.99
C GLU A 47 -36.11 -6.06 -16.69
N PRO A 48 -35.54 -5.05 -16.03
CA PRO A 48 -34.45 -4.28 -16.61
C PRO A 48 -33.33 -5.26 -16.95
N GLU A 49 -32.92 -5.28 -18.23
CA GLU A 49 -31.77 -6.09 -18.64
C GLU A 49 -30.59 -5.77 -17.72
N PRO A 50 -29.85 -6.79 -17.24
CA PRO A 50 -28.68 -6.55 -16.41
C PRO A 50 -27.75 -5.60 -17.16
N GLU A 51 -27.35 -4.50 -16.50
CA GLU A 51 -26.36 -3.59 -17.07
C GLU A 51 -25.11 -4.38 -17.47
N PRO A 52 -24.54 -4.12 -18.66
CA PRO A 52 -23.31 -4.80 -19.07
C PRO A 52 -22.23 -4.60 -18.00
N GLU A 53 -21.57 -5.68 -17.60
CA GLU A 53 -20.46 -5.61 -16.65
C GLU A 53 -19.42 -4.60 -17.18
N PRO A 54 -18.89 -3.71 -16.32
CA PRO A 54 -17.83 -2.81 -16.73
C PRO A 54 -16.63 -3.64 -17.21
N GLU A 55 -16.08 -3.29 -18.37
CA GLU A 55 -14.87 -3.94 -18.88
C GLU A 55 -13.76 -3.87 -17.81
N PRO A 56 -12.98 -4.95 -17.64
CA PRO A 56 -11.88 -4.97 -16.68
C PRO A 56 -10.89 -3.84 -17.03
N GLU A 57 -10.55 -3.03 -16.02
CA GLU A 57 -9.53 -2.00 -16.18
C GLU A 57 -8.20 -2.64 -16.63
N PRO A 58 -7.46 -2.00 -17.55
CA PRO A 58 -6.14 -2.47 -17.94
C PRO A 58 -5.22 -2.53 -16.72
N GLU A 59 -4.47 -3.63 -16.57
CA GLU A 59 -3.50 -3.77 -15.49
C GLU A 59 -2.45 -2.64 -15.56
N PRO A 60 -2.04 -2.08 -14.41
CA PRO A 60 -0.99 -1.08 -14.36
C PRO A 60 0.32 -1.68 -14.87
N GLU A 61 1.03 -0.96 -15.74
CA GLU A 61 2.36 -1.35 -16.19
C GLU A 61 3.31 -1.48 -14.99
N PRO A 62 4.22 -2.48 -15.00
CA PRO A 62 5.20 -2.64 -13.94
C PRO A 62 6.10 -1.40 -13.83
N GLU A 63 6.30 -0.92 -12.60
CA GLU A 63 7.22 0.19 -12.35
C GLU A 63 8.65 -0.19 -12.81
N PRO A 64 9.39 0.78 -13.38
CA PRO A 64 10.79 0.57 -13.75
C PRO A 64 11.63 0.23 -12.52
N GLU A 65 12.51 -0.77 -12.65
CA GLU A 65 13.44 -1.13 -11.59
C GLU A 65 14.33 0.06 -11.21
N PRO A 66 14.63 0.25 -9.90
CA PRO A 66 15.52 1.31 -9.45
C PRO A 66 16.92 1.11 -10.03
N GLU A 67 17.53 2.22 -10.48
CA GLU A 67 18.91 2.20 -10.95
C GLU A 67 19.86 1.75 -9.82
N PRO A 68 20.93 0.99 -10.15
CA PRO A 68 21.90 0.55 -9.17
C PRO A 68 22.61 1.76 -8.53
N GLU A 69 22.80 1.71 -7.20
CA GLU A 69 23.53 2.75 -6.48
C GLU A 69 24.98 2.85 -6.99
N PRO A 70 25.52 4.09 -7.08
CA PRO A 70 26.90 4.30 -7.49
C PRO A 70 27.88 3.66 -6.50
N GLU A 71 28.92 3.02 -7.03
CA GLU A 71 29.98 2.42 -6.21
C GLU A 71 30.67 3.50 -5.35
N PRO A 72 31.04 3.16 -4.10
CA PRO A 72 31.74 4.08 -3.21
C PRO A 72 33.10 4.48 -3.79
N GLU A 73 33.43 5.78 -3.68
CA GLU A 73 34.74 6.28 -4.10
C GLU A 73 35.88 5.61 -3.31
N PRO A 74 37.03 5.35 -3.95
CA PRO A 74 38.18 4.77 -3.29
C PRO A 74 38.70 5.68 -2.17
N GLU A 75 39.06 5.08 -1.04
CA GLU A 75 39.65 5.81 0.08
C GLU A 75 40.95 6.52 -0.32
N PRO A 76 41.20 7.73 0.20
CA PRO A 76 42.43 8.46 -0.07
C PRO A 76 43.64 7.71 0.47
N GLU A 77 44.72 7.69 -0.32
CA GLU A 77 45.98 7.08 0.09
C GLU A 77 46.55 7.74 1.36
N PRO A 78 47.14 6.97 2.27
CA PRO A 78 47.73 7.49 3.50
C PRO A 78 48.89 8.46 3.18
N GLU A 79 48.93 9.58 3.90
CA GLU A 79 50.01 10.56 3.76
C GLU A 79 51.38 9.94 4.12
N PRO A 80 52.45 10.34 3.40
CA PRO A 80 53.79 9.84 3.66
C PRO A 80 54.27 10.23 5.06
N GLU A 81 54.87 9.27 5.77
CA GLU A 81 55.44 9.50 7.10
C GLU A 81 56.53 10.58 7.06
N PRO A 82 56.61 11.43 8.12
CA PRO A 82 57.61 12.48 8.21
C PRO A 82 59.03 11.89 8.28
N GLU A 83 59.94 12.48 7.52
CA GLU A 83 61.36 12.09 7.53
C GLU A 83 61.99 12.27 8.92
N PRO A 84 62.89 11.35 9.33
CA PRO A 84 63.55 11.43 10.63
C PRO A 84 64.46 12.66 10.72
N GLU A 85 64.35 13.40 11.84
CA GLU A 85 65.18 14.57 12.10
C GLU A 85 66.68 14.21 12.18
N PRO A 86 67.57 15.08 11.65
CA PRO A 86 69.00 14.84 11.68
C PRO A 86 69.56 14.91 13.11
N GLU A 87 70.20 13.83 13.55
CA GLU A 87 70.93 13.78 14.82
C GLU A 87 72.02 14.85 14.87
N LYS A 88 71.83 15.83 15.77
CA LYS A 88 72.85 16.84 16.10
C LYS A 88 74.05 16.14 16.73
N LYS A 89 75.05 15.84 15.91
CA LYS A 89 76.39 15.39 16.30
C LYS A 89 76.93 16.30 17.41
N LYS A 90 77.09 15.74 18.61
CA LYS A 90 77.79 16.35 19.74
C LYS A 90 79.28 16.48 19.38
N THR A 91 79.67 17.58 18.74
CA THR A 91 81.07 17.97 18.59
C THR A 91 81.34 19.29 19.31
N SER A 92 81.82 19.21 20.55
CA SER A 92 82.60 20.27 21.19
C SER A 92 83.51 19.60 22.22
N LYS A 93 84.64 19.08 21.74
CA LYS A 93 85.97 19.70 21.89
C LYS A 93 86.43 19.87 23.34
N LYS A 94 87.25 18.90 23.73
CA LYS A 94 88.39 19.00 24.65
C LYS A 94 89.21 20.29 24.45
N ALA A 95 89.37 21.09 25.50
CA ALA A 95 90.54 21.96 25.80
C ALA A 95 90.36 22.47 27.24
N LYS A 96 91.07 21.98 28.26
CA LYS A 96 92.50 22.15 28.61
C LYS A 96 92.83 23.52 29.24
N ALA A 97 93.19 23.43 30.53
CA ALA A 97 94.20 24.19 31.29
C ALA A 97 93.96 25.68 31.61
N ALA A 98 94.08 26.00 32.92
CA ALA A 98 95.12 26.87 33.51
C ALA A 98 94.71 28.36 33.41
N ASP A 99 94.99 29.27 34.32
CA ASP A 99 96.04 29.48 35.32
C ASP A 99 95.43 30.51 36.29
N LYS A 100 95.38 30.23 37.59
CA LYS A 100 96.07 30.97 38.66
C LYS A 100 95.51 32.37 38.97
#